data_AF-A0A099Z990-F1
#
_entry.id   AF-A0A099Z990-F1
#
_cell.length_a   1.000
_cell.length_b   1.000
_cell.length_c   1.000
_cell.angle_alpha   90.00
_cell.angle_beta   90.00
_cell.angle_gamma   90.00
#
_symmetry.space_group_name_H-M   'P 1'
#
loop_
_entity.id
_entity.type
_entity.pdbx_description
1 polymer ?
#
loop_
_entity_poly.entity_id
_entity_poly.type
_entity_poly.pdbx_seq_one_letter_code
_entity_poly.pdbx_strand_id
1 'polypeptide(L)'
;GKLRYANNSNYKNDVMIRKEAYVHKSVMEELKRIIDDSEITKEDDALWPPPDRVGRQELEIVIGDEHISFTTSKIGSLIDVNQSKDPEGLRVFYYLVQDLKCLVFSLIGLHFKIKPI
;
A
#
# COMPACT_ATOMS: atom_id res chain seq x y z
N GLY A 1 5.00 13.49 -9.91
CA GLY A 1 4.97 13.88 -8.49
C GLY A 1 6.24 13.43 -7.79
N LYS A 2 6.43 13.76 -6.51
CA LYS A 2 7.59 13.31 -5.71
C LYS A 2 7.27 11.96 -5.06
N LEU A 3 7.97 10.90 -5.45
CA LEU A 3 7.93 9.58 -4.82
C LEU A 3 9.00 9.51 -3.73
N ARG A 4 8.62 9.08 -2.53
CA ARG A 4 9.53 8.82 -1.42
C ARG A 4 9.34 7.39 -0.95
N TYR A 5 10.43 6.64 -0.84
CA TYR A 5 10.42 5.24 -0.50
C TYR A 5 11.38 4.97 0.66
N ALA A 6 10.89 4.26 1.67
CA ALA A 6 11.69 3.75 2.77
C ALA A 6 11.33 2.28 3.00
N ASN A 7 12.35 1.42 3.08
CA ASN A 7 12.16 0.02 3.47
C ASN A 7 13.22 -0.38 4.49
N ASN A 8 12.75 -0.97 5.58
CA ASN A 8 13.56 -1.49 6.68
C ASN A 8 13.14 -2.93 7.02
N SER A 9 13.06 -3.77 6.00
CA SER A 9 12.75 -5.20 6.09
C SER A 9 13.80 -5.97 6.89
N ASN A 10 15.00 -5.40 7.11
CA ASN A 10 16.15 -6.05 7.75
C ASN A 10 16.50 -7.42 7.14
N TYR A 11 16.13 -7.65 5.87
CA TYR A 11 16.47 -8.89 5.20
C TYR A 11 18.00 -8.97 5.07
N LYS A 12 18.61 -10.00 5.67
CA LYS A 12 20.06 -10.25 5.66
C LYS A 12 20.96 -9.13 6.24
N ASN A 13 20.47 -8.37 7.22
CA ASN A 13 21.18 -7.22 7.80
C ASN A 13 21.49 -6.10 6.79
N ASP A 14 20.70 -5.99 5.72
CA ASP A 14 20.86 -4.88 4.79
C ASP A 14 20.53 -3.54 5.46
N VAL A 15 21.25 -2.50 5.02
CA VAL A 15 21.02 -1.13 5.48
C VAL A 15 19.67 -0.64 4.99
N MET A 16 18.93 0.06 5.84
CA MET A 16 17.65 0.70 5.50
C MET A 16 17.72 1.41 4.14
N ILE A 17 16.84 1.02 3.22
CA ILE A 17 16.71 1.66 1.92
C ILE A 17 15.93 2.96 2.11
N ARG A 18 16.50 4.08 1.68
CA ARG A 18 15.80 5.37 1.55
C ARG A 18 16.07 5.96 0.18
N LYS A 19 15.02 6.22 -0.59
CA LYS A 19 15.11 6.74 -1.95
C LYS A 19 14.02 7.78 -2.21
N GLU A 20 14.35 8.79 -2.98
CA GLU A 20 13.40 9.80 -3.45
C GLU A 20 13.63 10.06 -4.93
N ALA A 21 12.54 10.19 -5.70
CA ALA A 21 12.60 10.48 -7.12
C ALA A 21 11.37 11.29 -7.54
N TYR A 22 11.47 12.00 -8.66
CA TYR A 22 10.31 12.59 -9.32
C TYR A 22 9.83 11.65 -10.43
N VAL A 23 8.55 11.31 -10.40
CA VAL A 23 7.90 10.50 -11.44
C VAL A 23 7.14 11.40 -12.42
N HIS A 24 7.08 10.94 -13.67
CA HIS A 24 6.33 11.61 -14.73
C HIS A 24 4.82 11.65 -14.42
N LYS A 25 4.09 12.57 -15.07
CA LYS A 25 2.65 12.73 -14.88
C LYS A 25 1.87 11.45 -15.18
N SER A 26 2.25 10.69 -16.20
CA SER A 26 1.61 9.41 -16.55
C SER A 26 1.64 8.38 -15.42
N VAL A 27 2.68 8.38 -14.57
CA VAL A 27 2.74 7.50 -13.39
C VAL A 27 1.74 7.95 -12.33
N MET A 28 1.53 9.27 -12.18
CA MET A 28 0.52 9.80 -11.26
C MET A 28 -0.91 9.50 -11.75
N GLU A 29 -1.15 9.59 -13.06
CA GLU A 29 -2.44 9.26 -13.67
C GLU A 29 -2.75 7.77 -13.52
N GLU A 30 -1.75 6.89 -13.70
CA GLU A 30 -1.94 5.46 -13.49
C GLU A 30 -2.17 5.11 -12.01
N LEU A 31 -1.43 5.75 -11.09
CA LEU A 31 -1.69 5.60 -9.66
C LEU A 31 -3.12 5.99 -9.29
N LYS A 32 -3.60 7.11 -9.86
CA LYS A 32 -4.99 7.54 -9.69
C LYS A 32 -5.97 6.50 -10.24
N ARG A 33 -5.75 6.00 -11.46
CA ARG A 33 -6.61 4.98 -12.09
C ARG A 33 -6.70 3.71 -11.24
N ILE A 34 -5.58 3.22 -10.71
CA ILE A 34 -5.55 2.04 -9.81
C ILE A 34 -6.40 2.27 -8.56
N ILE A 35 -6.32 3.46 -7.96
CA ILE A 35 -7.11 3.82 -6.78
C ILE A 35 -8.60 3.88 -7.13
N ASP A 36 -8.95 4.60 -8.20
CA ASP A 36 -10.35 4.77 -8.63
C ASP A 36 -10.99 3.41 -8.98
N ASP A 37 -10.30 2.55 -9.74
CA ASP A 37 -10.78 1.22 -10.14
C ASP A 37 -10.95 0.25 -8.96
N SER A 38 -10.19 0.46 -7.88
CA SER A 38 -10.29 -0.38 -6.68
C SER A 38 -11.55 -0.11 -5.85
N GLU A 39 -12.18 1.06 -6.03
CA GLU A 39 -13.29 1.55 -5.20
C GLU A 39 -12.96 1.71 -3.70
N ILE A 40 -11.68 1.71 -3.32
CA ILE A 40 -11.22 1.80 -1.93
C ILE A 40 -11.76 3.02 -1.16
N THR A 41 -12.10 4.11 -1.85
CA THR A 41 -12.63 5.32 -1.21
C THR A 41 -14.07 5.16 -0.71
N LYS A 42 -14.74 4.07 -1.08
CA LYS A 42 -16.08 3.70 -0.59
C LYS A 42 -16.05 2.79 0.64
N GLU A 43 -14.86 2.32 1.04
CA GLU A 43 -14.68 1.37 2.15
C GLU A 43 -14.52 2.08 3.51
N ASP A 44 -14.72 1.33 4.60
CA ASP A 44 -14.60 1.79 5.98
C ASP A 44 -13.86 0.75 6.83
N ASP A 45 -12.82 1.17 7.56
CA ASP A 45 -11.99 0.30 8.38
C ASP A 45 -12.55 0.03 9.79
N ALA A 46 -13.70 0.59 10.16
CA ALA A 46 -14.30 0.44 11.49
C ALA A 46 -14.51 -1.01 11.95
N LEU A 47 -14.71 -1.94 11.00
CA LEU A 47 -14.88 -3.37 11.26
C LEU A 47 -13.62 -4.20 10.99
N TRP A 48 -12.55 -3.58 10.51
CA TRP A 48 -11.30 -4.28 10.20
C TRP A 48 -10.55 -4.66 11.49
N PRO A 49 -9.69 -5.70 11.46
CA PRO A 49 -8.91 -6.08 12.63
C PRO A 49 -7.99 -4.94 13.07
N PRO A 50 -8.03 -4.49 14.34
CA PRO A 50 -7.17 -3.42 14.81
C PRO A 50 -5.70 -3.88 14.86
N PRO A 51 -4.73 -2.95 14.80
CA PRO A 51 -3.31 -3.28 14.93
C PRO A 51 -3.00 -4.08 16.19
N ASP A 52 -2.07 -5.02 16.08
CA ASP A 52 -1.70 -5.92 17.16
C ASP A 52 -0.17 -6.08 17.28
N ARG A 53 0.27 -7.09 18.05
CA ARG A 53 1.69 -7.38 18.27
C ARG A 53 2.40 -7.94 17.03
N VAL A 54 1.66 -8.50 16.07
CA VAL A 54 2.18 -9.05 14.81
C VAL A 54 2.51 -7.95 13.82
N GLY A 55 1.68 -6.90 13.78
CA GLY A 55 2.00 -5.69 13.02
C GLY A 55 0.84 -4.75 12.76
N ARG A 56 1.14 -3.73 11.96
CA ARG A 56 0.25 -2.64 11.59
C ARG A 56 0.40 -2.35 10.10
N GLN A 57 -0.71 -2.03 9.44
CA GLN A 57 -0.77 -1.47 8.10
C GLN A 57 -1.56 -0.16 8.14
N GLU A 58 -1.04 0.84 7.45
CA GLU A 58 -1.64 2.18 7.36
C GLU A 58 -1.70 2.58 5.88
N LEU A 59 -2.83 3.12 5.45
CA LEU A 59 -3.03 3.66 4.10
C LEU A 59 -3.77 4.98 4.22
N GLU A 60 -3.21 6.03 3.63
CA GLU A 60 -3.83 7.35 3.57
C GLU A 60 -3.82 7.82 2.11
N ILE A 61 -4.98 8.25 1.61
CA ILE A 61 -5.17 8.70 0.24
C ILE A 61 -5.97 9.99 0.25
N VAL A 62 -5.44 11.01 -0.45
CA VAL A 62 -6.16 12.25 -0.76
C VAL A 62 -6.29 12.35 -2.27
N ILE A 63 -7.52 12.40 -2.77
CA ILE A 63 -7.82 12.40 -4.20
C ILE A 63 -9.03 13.29 -4.49
N GLY A 64 -8.81 14.39 -5.22
CA GLY A 64 -9.85 15.40 -5.39
C GLY A 64 -10.28 15.97 -4.04
N ASP A 65 -11.57 15.82 -3.73
CA ASP A 65 -12.18 16.25 -2.47
C ASP A 65 -12.37 15.09 -1.46
N GLU A 66 -11.94 13.88 -1.82
CA GLU A 66 -12.02 12.70 -0.96
C GLU A 66 -10.73 12.50 -0.16
N HIS A 67 -10.88 12.14 1.12
CA HIS A 67 -9.79 11.77 2.01
C HIS A 67 -10.18 10.54 2.82
N ILE A 68 -9.36 9.49 2.70
CA ILE A 68 -9.48 8.27 3.51
C ILE A 68 -8.18 8.02 4.26
N SER A 69 -8.30 7.44 5.45
CA SER A 69 -7.18 7.06 6.30
C SER A 69 -7.54 5.79 7.06
N PHE A 70 -6.95 4.67 6.64
CA PHE A 70 -7.21 3.37 7.24
C PHE A 70 -6.05 2.89 8.10
N THR A 71 -6.37 2.16 9.16
CA THR A 71 -5.43 1.49 10.04
C THR A 71 -5.93 0.09 10.38
N THR A 72 -5.15 -0.94 10.02
CA THR A 72 -5.51 -2.35 10.27
C THR A 72 -4.30 -3.18 10.72
N SER A 73 -4.54 -4.41 11.17
CA SER A 73 -3.48 -5.36 11.49
C SER A 73 -2.73 -5.82 10.23
N LYS A 74 -1.60 -6.51 10.43
CA LYS A 74 -0.87 -7.14 9.33
C LYS A 74 -1.66 -8.32 8.75
N ILE A 75 -2.18 -8.14 7.53
CA ILE A 75 -2.84 -9.21 6.76
C ILE A 75 -1.77 -10.14 6.17
N GLY A 76 -1.81 -11.43 6.52
CA GLY A 76 -0.85 -12.43 6.05
C GLY A 76 -1.31 -13.19 4.80
N SER A 77 -2.62 -13.42 4.67
CA SER A 77 -3.21 -14.26 3.64
C SER A 77 -4.67 -13.90 3.34
N LEU A 78 -5.22 -14.42 2.24
CA LEU A 78 -6.65 -14.32 1.93
C LEU A 78 -7.53 -15.10 2.93
N ILE A 79 -6.97 -16.05 3.67
CA ILE A 79 -7.71 -16.76 4.73
C ILE A 79 -8.04 -15.78 5.86
N ASP A 80 -7.07 -14.95 6.25
CA ASP A 80 -7.26 -13.92 7.29
C ASP A 80 -8.33 -12.90 6.88
N VAL A 81 -8.35 -12.54 5.59
CA VAL A 81 -9.37 -11.65 5.01
C VAL A 81 -10.76 -12.25 5.12
N ASN A 82 -10.92 -13.51 4.69
CA ASN A 82 -12.22 -14.20 4.69
C ASN A 82 -12.79 -14.46 6.10
N GLN A 83 -11.94 -14.45 7.13
CA GLN A 83 -12.35 -14.61 8.53
C GLN A 83 -12.64 -13.28 9.25
N SER A 84 -12.43 -12.14 8.58
CA SER A 84 -12.68 -10.81 9.15
C SER A 84 -14.18 -10.48 9.22
N LYS A 85 -14.53 -9.42 9.95
CA LYS A 85 -15.92 -8.94 10.04
C LYS A 85 -16.40 -8.22 8.78
N ASP A 86 -15.48 -7.80 7.94
CA ASP A 86 -15.75 -7.19 6.63
C ASP A 86 -14.80 -7.78 5.56
N PRO A 87 -15.10 -8.99 5.07
CA PRO A 87 -14.24 -9.66 4.09
C PRO A 87 -14.17 -8.97 2.73
N GLU A 88 -15.19 -8.20 2.34
CA GLU A 88 -15.23 -7.56 1.03
C GLU A 88 -14.35 -6.31 1.03
N GLY A 89 -14.54 -5.38 1.97
CA GLY A 89 -13.71 -4.18 2.05
C GLY A 89 -12.24 -4.50 2.35
N LEU A 90 -11.99 -5.46 3.24
CA LEU A 90 -10.62 -5.88 3.54
C LEU A 90 -9.94 -6.58 2.34
N ARG A 91 -10.71 -7.20 1.43
CA ARG A 91 -10.18 -7.77 0.18
C ARG A 91 -9.82 -6.69 -0.83
N VAL A 92 -10.64 -5.65 -0.95
CA VAL A 92 -10.34 -4.45 -1.76
C VAL A 92 -9.02 -3.83 -1.28
N PHE A 93 -8.89 -3.59 0.02
CA PHE A 93 -7.66 -3.09 0.62
C PHE A 93 -6.45 -4.00 0.35
N TYR A 94 -6.62 -5.31 0.55
CA TYR A 94 -5.55 -6.28 0.32
C TYR A 94 -5.01 -6.23 -1.11
N TYR A 95 -5.88 -6.25 -2.12
CA TYR A 95 -5.44 -6.23 -3.53
C TYR A 95 -4.86 -4.88 -3.94
N LEU A 96 -5.48 -3.77 -3.54
CA LEU A 96 -4.94 -2.43 -3.82
C LEU A 96 -3.51 -2.29 -3.29
N VAL A 97 -3.24 -2.72 -2.06
CA VAL A 97 -1.89 -2.65 -1.47
C VAL A 97 -0.89 -3.49 -2.27
N GLN A 98 -1.29 -4.63 -2.84
CA GLN A 98 -0.41 -5.44 -3.71
C GLN A 98 -0.10 -4.69 -5.02
N ASP A 99 -1.10 -4.12 -5.67
CA ASP A 99 -0.91 -3.37 -6.92
C ASP A 99 0.00 -2.14 -6.71
N LEU A 100 -0.22 -1.40 -5.63
CA LEU A 100 0.63 -0.26 -5.25
C LEU A 100 2.07 -0.71 -4.97
N LYS A 101 2.27 -1.83 -4.25
CA LYS A 101 3.60 -2.40 -4.02
C LYS A 101 4.28 -2.77 -5.33
N CYS A 102 3.58 -3.44 -6.25
CA CYS A 102 4.11 -3.81 -7.56
C CYS A 102 4.58 -2.58 -8.35
N LEU A 103 3.77 -1.52 -8.38
CA LEU A 103 4.14 -0.25 -9.02
C LEU A 103 5.39 0.37 -8.38
N VAL A 104 5.40 0.53 -7.05
CA VAL A 104 6.50 1.17 -6.33
C VAL A 104 7.79 0.35 -6.42
N PHE A 105 7.73 -0.96 -6.24
CA PHE A 105 8.89 -1.85 -6.34
C PHE A 105 9.50 -1.83 -7.74
N SER A 106 8.67 -1.80 -8.78
CA SER A 106 9.15 -1.68 -10.16
C SER A 106 9.86 -0.35 -10.39
N LEU A 107 9.27 0.76 -9.95
CA LEU A 107 9.86 2.09 -10.07
C LEU A 107 11.20 2.19 -9.34
N ILE A 108 11.24 1.78 -8.07
CA ILE A 108 12.45 1.85 -7.24
C ILE A 108 13.52 0.91 -7.77
N GLY A 109 13.17 -0.35 -8.07
CA GLY A 109 14.12 -1.36 -8.51
C GLY A 109 14.74 -1.03 -9.86
N LEU A 110 13.94 -0.60 -10.85
CA LEU A 110 14.45 -0.27 -12.18
C LEU A 110 15.23 1.04 -12.22
N HIS A 111 14.79 2.06 -11.48
CA HIS A 111 15.42 3.38 -11.47
C HIS A 111 16.74 3.37 -10.70
N PHE A 112 16.77 2.78 -9.51
CA PHE A 112 17.96 2.76 -8.66
C PHE A 112 18.83 1.52 -8.81
N LYS A 113 18.39 0.52 -9.61
CA LYS A 113 19.11 -0.76 -9.82
C LYS A 113 19.35 -1.52 -8.52
N ILE A 114 18.36 -1.54 -7.64
CA ILE A 114 18.41 -2.24 -6.35
C ILE A 114 17.28 -3.26 -6.25
N LYS A 115 17.42 -4.22 -5.32
CA LYS A 115 16.26 -4.97 -4.83
C LYS A 115 15.47 -4.05 -3.90
N PRO A 116 14.17 -3.83 -4.12
CA PRO A 116 13.40 -2.92 -3.29
C PRO A 116 13.03 -3.53 -1.93
N ILE A 117 13.22 -4.84 -1.74
CA ILE A 117 12.91 -5.59 -0.51
C ILE A 117 14.19 -5.96 0.23
#